data_AF-A0A2R5LK19-F1
#
_entry.id   AF-A0A2R5LK19-F1
#
_cell.length_a   1.000
_cell.length_b   1.000
_cell.length_c   1.000
_cell.angle_alpha   90.00
_cell.angle_beta   90.00
_cell.angle_gamma   90.00
#
_symmetry.space_group_name_H-M   'P 1'
#
loop_
_entity.id
_entity.type
_entity.pdbx_description
1 polymer ?
#
loop_
_entity_poly.entity_id
_entity_poly.type
_entity_poly.pdbx_seq_one_letter_code
_entity_poly.pdbx_strand_id
1 'polypeptide(L)'
;ALGLLAACWARGPRRPASQAFQRATQHEQHVWREGSCRQPQPRVLCIKDLQPNDTRKFLPHCAILHRCAPDTGCCSTEDHHCQAKTIQAVRLHFVAILMGPEGDTRYEPQDFIFDNHTECECRLKNEPIR
;
A
#
# COMPACT_ATOMS: atom_id res chain seq x y z
N ALA A 1 -36.01 -36.95 32.06
CA ALA A 1 -35.10 -35.96 32.65
C ALA A 1 -34.05 -35.60 31.61
N LEU A 2 -34.21 -34.46 30.93
CA LEU A 2 -33.28 -33.98 29.92
C LEU A 2 -32.23 -33.11 30.62
N GLY A 3 -31.00 -33.63 30.71
CA GLY A 3 -29.87 -32.96 31.34
C GLY A 3 -29.46 -31.71 30.56
N LEU A 4 -29.49 -30.57 31.22
CA LEU A 4 -28.89 -29.33 30.74
C LEU A 4 -27.36 -29.47 30.82
N LEU A 5 -26.72 -29.74 29.69
CA LEU A 5 -25.27 -29.58 29.56
C LEU A 5 -24.96 -28.08 29.54
N ALA A 6 -24.59 -27.54 30.71
CA ALA A 6 -24.03 -26.20 30.80
C ALA A 6 -22.69 -26.20 30.06
N ALA A 7 -22.67 -25.63 28.85
CA ALA A 7 -21.43 -25.35 28.14
C ALA A 7 -20.62 -24.35 28.96
N CYS A 8 -19.59 -24.82 29.65
CA CYS A 8 -18.58 -23.97 30.27
C CYS A 8 -17.80 -23.29 29.14
N TRP A 9 -18.24 -22.10 28.73
CA TRP A 9 -17.44 -21.22 27.89
C TRP A 9 -16.19 -20.84 28.68
N ALA A 10 -15.08 -21.53 28.41
CA ALA A 10 -13.79 -21.20 28.95
C ALA A 10 -13.47 -19.76 28.53
N ARG A 11 -13.65 -18.81 29.47
CA ARG A 11 -13.25 -17.43 29.27
C ARG A 11 -11.74 -17.47 29.06
N GLY A 12 -11.29 -17.06 27.86
CA GLY A 12 -9.88 -16.95 27.54
C GLY A 12 -9.14 -16.07 28.56
N PRO A 13 -7.80 -16.07 28.53
CA PRO A 13 -6.99 -15.31 29.47
C PRO A 13 -7.44 -13.84 29.55
N ARG A 14 -7.73 -13.35 30.75
CA ARG A 14 -8.07 -11.94 30.96
C ARG A 14 -6.80 -11.10 30.85
N ARG A 15 -6.86 -9.98 30.12
CA ARG A 15 -5.77 -9.00 30.10
C ARG A 15 -5.56 -8.44 31.52
N PRO A 16 -4.32 -8.34 32.03
CA PRO A 16 -4.06 -7.78 33.34
C PRO A 16 -4.53 -6.32 33.46
N ALA A 17 -5.02 -5.94 34.64
CA ALA A 17 -5.46 -4.59 34.93
C ALA A 17 -4.25 -3.73 35.38
N SER A 18 -3.52 -3.17 34.41
CA SER A 18 -2.46 -2.18 34.67
C SER A 18 -2.52 -1.03 33.67
N GLN A 19 -1.98 0.13 34.04
CA GLN A 19 -1.89 1.26 33.11
C GLN A 19 -1.07 0.92 31.85
N ALA A 20 -0.03 0.11 32.00
CA ALA A 20 0.77 -0.35 30.85
C ALA A 20 -0.08 -1.19 29.88
N PHE A 21 -0.89 -2.12 30.40
CA PHE A 21 -1.81 -2.91 29.58
C PHE A 21 -2.91 -2.08 28.93
N GLN A 22 -3.40 -1.04 29.62
CA GLN A 22 -4.36 -0.10 29.05
C GLN A 22 -3.76 0.66 27.86
N ARG A 23 -2.54 1.21 28.02
CA ARG A 23 -1.84 1.90 26.92
C ARG A 23 -1.56 0.98 25.73
N ALA A 24 -1.12 -0.26 26.00
CA ALA A 24 -0.90 -1.25 24.95
C ALA A 24 -2.20 -1.57 24.18
N THR A 25 -3.32 -1.77 24.90
CA THR A 25 -4.63 -2.01 24.30
C THR A 25 -5.12 -0.82 23.47
N GLN A 26 -4.91 0.41 23.95
CA GLN A 26 -5.26 1.62 23.19
C GLN A 26 -4.44 1.74 21.90
N HIS A 27 -3.15 1.44 21.97
CA HIS A 27 -2.28 1.45 20.78
C HIS A 27 -2.69 0.38 19.77
N GLU A 28 -2.94 -0.85 20.23
CA GLU A 28 -3.48 -1.94 19.39
C GLU A 28 -4.77 -1.51 18.67
N GLN A 29 -5.73 -0.92 19.39
CA GLN A 29 -6.98 -0.42 18.80
C GLN A 29 -6.74 0.72 17.79
N HIS A 30 -5.78 1.59 18.05
CA HIS A 30 -5.40 2.65 17.12
C HIS A 30 -4.82 2.07 15.83
N VAL A 31 -3.89 1.10 15.92
CA VAL A 31 -3.31 0.43 14.75
C VAL A 31 -4.38 -0.29 13.93
N TRP A 32 -5.31 -1.02 14.55
CA TRP A 32 -6.37 -1.70 13.81
C TRP A 32 -7.36 -0.74 13.13
N ARG A 33 -7.58 0.43 13.72
CA ARG A 33 -8.50 1.42 13.16
C ARG A 33 -7.88 2.21 12.01
N GLU A 34 -6.65 2.69 12.19
CA GLU A 34 -6.01 3.64 11.27
C GLU A 34 -4.98 2.97 10.35
N GLY A 35 -4.32 1.92 10.83
CA GLY A 35 -3.20 1.26 10.17
C GLY A 35 -3.53 -0.10 9.57
N SER A 36 -4.80 -0.51 9.47
CA SER A 36 -5.14 -1.78 8.84
C SER A 36 -4.82 -1.78 7.34
N CYS A 37 -4.31 -2.90 6.81
CA CYS A 37 -4.11 -3.07 5.37
C CYS A 37 -5.45 -3.05 4.62
N ARG A 38 -5.79 -1.90 4.01
CA ARG A 38 -7.03 -1.72 3.25
C ARG A 38 -6.92 -0.65 2.18
N GLN A 39 -6.45 0.54 2.56
CA GLN A 39 -6.38 1.69 1.66
C GLN A 39 -4.95 1.88 1.14
N PRO A 40 -4.75 1.93 -0.18
CA PRO A 40 -3.49 2.32 -0.77
C PRO A 40 -3.03 3.70 -0.28
N GLN A 41 -1.71 3.89 -0.13
CA GLN A 41 -1.14 5.19 0.21
C GLN A 41 -0.61 5.92 -1.03
N PRO A 42 -0.70 7.26 -1.11
CA PRO A 42 -0.07 8.02 -2.17
C PRO A 42 1.46 7.92 -2.05
N ARG A 43 2.13 7.60 -3.16
CA ARG A 43 3.58 7.53 -3.27
C ARG A 43 4.05 8.37 -4.45
N VAL A 44 5.14 9.10 -4.26
CA VAL A 44 5.83 9.84 -5.32
C VAL A 44 6.86 8.90 -5.94
N LEU A 45 6.67 8.54 -7.21
CA LEU A 45 7.51 7.58 -7.92
C LEU A 45 8.21 8.26 -9.09
N CYS A 46 9.52 8.04 -9.22
CA CYS A 46 10.30 8.61 -10.33
C CYS A 46 9.90 7.94 -11.65
N ILE A 47 9.71 8.73 -12.71
CA ILE A 47 9.37 8.20 -14.04
C ILE A 47 10.48 7.28 -14.56
N LYS A 48 11.75 7.56 -14.24
CA LYS A 48 12.88 6.71 -14.63
C LYS A 48 12.80 5.30 -14.04
N ASP A 49 12.23 5.15 -12.86
CA ASP A 49 12.06 3.84 -12.22
C ASP A 49 10.86 3.09 -12.83
N LEU A 50 9.81 3.83 -13.21
CA LEU A 50 8.61 3.28 -13.85
C LEU A 50 8.80 2.96 -15.34
N GLN A 51 9.69 3.68 -16.02
CA GLN A 51 9.98 3.58 -17.45
C GLN A 51 11.51 3.52 -17.67
N PRO A 52 12.19 2.46 -17.21
CA PRO A 52 13.66 2.39 -17.19
C PRO A 52 14.31 2.42 -18.59
N ASN A 53 13.56 2.08 -19.63
CA ASN A 53 14.03 2.07 -21.01
C ASN A 53 13.88 3.43 -21.70
N ASP A 54 13.19 4.39 -21.09
CA ASP A 54 13.02 5.74 -21.64
C ASP A 54 14.11 6.66 -21.12
N THR A 55 14.96 7.15 -22.03
CA THR A 55 16.11 7.99 -21.70
C THR A 55 15.78 9.48 -21.67
N ARG A 56 14.55 9.86 -22.06
CA ARG A 56 14.12 11.26 -22.09
C ARG A 56 13.93 11.81 -20.68
N LYS A 57 13.95 13.14 -20.56
CA LYS A 57 13.64 13.85 -19.31
C LYS A 57 12.16 14.23 -19.32
N PHE A 58 11.50 14.12 -18.17
CA PHE A 58 10.08 14.45 -18.03
C PHE A 58 9.85 15.56 -17.03
N LEU A 59 8.83 16.38 -17.28
CA LEU A 59 8.30 17.39 -16.36
C LEU A 59 6.83 17.06 -16.05
N PRO A 60 6.47 16.85 -14.77
CA PRO A 60 7.39 16.56 -13.67
C PRO A 60 8.19 15.25 -13.91
N HIS A 61 9.30 15.05 -13.21
CA HIS A 61 10.11 13.83 -13.33
C HIS A 61 9.57 12.67 -12.47
N CYS A 62 8.40 12.85 -11.86
CA CYS A 62 7.75 11.90 -10.96
C CYS A 62 6.22 11.89 -11.14
N ALA A 63 5.59 10.81 -10.73
CA ALA A 63 4.14 10.64 -10.66
C ALA A 63 3.70 10.42 -9.22
N ILE A 64 2.48 10.82 -8.88
CA ILE A 64 1.80 10.39 -7.65
C ILE A 64 0.90 9.22 -8.00
N LEU A 65 1.16 8.06 -7.41
CA LEU A 65 0.37 6.85 -7.59
C LEU A 65 0.00 6.26 -6.24
N HIS A 66 -1.20 5.70 -6.14
CA HIS A 66 -1.65 4.97 -4.97
C HIS A 66 -1.06 3.56 -5.00
N ARG A 67 -0.31 3.19 -3.96
CA ARG A 67 0.38 1.90 -3.86
C ARG A 67 0.09 1.22 -2.54
N CYS A 68 0.02 -0.10 -2.62
CA CYS A 68 0.08 -1.01 -1.49
C CYS A 68 1.50 -1.57 -1.44
N ALA A 69 2.06 -1.65 -0.25
CA ALA A 69 3.38 -2.18 0.05
C ALA A 69 3.35 -2.74 1.49
N PRO A 70 4.37 -3.51 1.92
CA PRO A 70 4.39 -4.08 3.26
C PRO A 70 4.22 -3.06 4.41
N ASP A 71 4.59 -1.79 4.17
CA ASP A 71 4.46 -0.67 5.11
C ASP A 71 3.12 0.10 5.01
N THR A 72 2.23 -0.30 4.09
CA THR A 72 0.93 0.36 3.87
C THR A 72 -0.06 0.09 5.00
N GLY A 73 0.02 -1.10 5.61
CA GLY A 73 -0.82 -1.45 6.75
C GLY A 73 -0.44 -2.75 7.43
N CYS A 74 -0.93 -2.90 8.66
CA CYS A 74 -0.75 -4.04 9.54
C CYS A 74 -1.70 -5.19 9.18
N CYS A 75 -1.20 -6.41 9.34
CA CYS A 75 -1.92 -7.67 9.14
C CYS A 75 -2.03 -8.43 10.46
N SER A 76 -3.00 -9.36 10.54
CA SER A 76 -3.29 -10.13 11.75
C SER A 76 -2.14 -11.03 12.23
N THR A 77 -1.26 -11.45 11.32
CA THR A 77 -0.09 -12.27 11.64
C THR A 77 1.15 -11.73 10.96
N GLU A 78 2.31 -12.06 11.53
CA GLU A 78 3.61 -11.67 10.99
C GLU A 78 3.96 -12.41 9.68
N ASP A 79 3.25 -13.48 9.32
CA ASP A 79 3.48 -14.21 8.07
C ASP A 79 2.85 -13.53 6.86
N HIS A 80 2.07 -12.47 7.09
CA HIS A 80 1.41 -11.69 6.04
C HIS A 80 2.06 -10.31 5.87
N HIS A 81 1.90 -9.76 4.66
CA HIS A 81 2.19 -8.37 4.33
C HIS A 81 1.06 -7.77 3.50
N CYS A 82 1.02 -6.44 3.46
CA CYS A 82 0.02 -5.72 2.70
C CYS A 82 0.41 -5.65 1.21
N GLN A 83 -0.52 -6.06 0.34
CA GLN A 83 -0.36 -6.06 -1.13
C GLN A 83 -1.59 -5.50 -1.84
N ALA A 84 -1.47 -5.25 -3.14
CA ALA A 84 -2.57 -4.85 -4.00
C ALA A 84 -3.63 -5.97 -4.12
N LYS A 85 -4.88 -5.62 -3.82
CA LYS A 85 -6.04 -6.48 -4.08
C LYS A 85 -6.68 -6.15 -5.42
N THR A 86 -6.89 -4.87 -5.69
CA THR A 86 -7.45 -4.36 -6.95
C THR A 86 -6.58 -3.24 -7.50
N ILE A 87 -6.47 -3.18 -8.83
CA ILE A 87 -5.63 -2.25 -9.58
C ILE A 87 -6.46 -1.64 -10.70
N GLN A 88 -6.25 -0.35 -10.94
CA GLN A 88 -6.80 0.39 -12.06
C GLN A 88 -5.66 1.00 -12.89
N ALA A 89 -5.72 0.83 -14.21
CA ALA A 89 -4.85 1.53 -15.13
C ALA A 89 -5.24 3.01 -15.20
N VAL A 90 -4.31 3.91 -14.92
CA VAL A 90 -4.50 5.37 -15.01
C VAL A 90 -3.57 5.97 -16.05
N ARG A 91 -4.12 6.86 -16.88
CA ARG A 91 -3.34 7.63 -17.85
C ARG A 91 -2.87 8.92 -17.20
N LEU A 92 -1.57 9.17 -17.24
CA LEU A 92 -0.95 10.40 -16.77
C LEU A 92 -0.19 11.08 -17.92
N HIS A 93 -0.12 12.41 -17.86
CA HIS A 93 0.40 13.26 -18.93
C HIS A 93 1.65 14.00 -18.46
N PHE A 94 2.68 14.00 -19.30
CA PHE A 94 3.98 14.59 -19.01
C PHE A 94 4.44 15.45 -20.18
N VAL A 95 5.37 16.35 -19.89
CA VAL A 95 6.15 17.03 -20.93
C VAL A 95 7.51 16.34 -21.03
N ALA A 96 7.79 15.73 -22.18
CA ALA A 96 9.11 15.20 -22.53
C ALA A 96 10.02 16.33 -23.01
N ILE A 97 11.25 16.36 -22.54
CA ILE A 97 12.31 17.26 -23.01
C ILE A 97 13.22 16.48 -23.95
N LEU A 98 13.32 16.93 -25.19
CA LEU A 98 14.14 16.35 -26.24
C LEU A 98 15.26 17.33 -26.60
N MET A 99 16.49 16.82 -26.70
CA MET A 99 17.62 17.57 -27.24
C MET A 99 17.76 17.22 -28.71
N GLY A 100 17.63 18.21 -29.58
CA GLY A 100 17.87 18.07 -31.00
C GLY A 100 19.38 18.01 -31.32
N PRO A 101 19.73 17.58 -32.53
CA PRO A 101 21.12 17.41 -32.95
C PRO A 101 21.92 18.72 -33.01
N GLU A 102 21.24 19.87 -33.13
CA GLU A 102 21.85 21.20 -33.16
C GLU A 102 21.93 21.85 -31.76
N GLY A 103 21.55 21.11 -30.70
CA GLY A 103 21.51 21.60 -29.32
C GLY A 103 20.23 22.38 -28.98
N ASP A 104 19.26 22.43 -29.90
CA ASP A 104 17.93 22.97 -29.62
C ASP A 104 17.16 22.06 -28.65
N THR A 105 16.32 22.66 -27.81
CA THR A 105 15.46 21.91 -26.87
C THR A 105 14.02 21.96 -27.36
N ARG A 106 13.40 20.79 -27.49
CA ARG A 106 12.00 20.62 -27.87
C ARG A 106 11.20 20.01 -26.73
N TYR A 107 9.93 20.42 -26.63
CA TYR A 107 8.99 19.93 -25.63
C TYR A 107 7.85 19.20 -26.33
N GLU A 108 7.60 17.97 -25.93
CA GLU A 108 6.55 17.13 -26.53
C GLU A 108 5.66 16.52 -25.45
N PRO A 109 4.32 16.46 -25.66
CA PRO A 109 3.44 15.74 -24.75
C PRO A 109 3.76 14.24 -24.79
N GLN A 110 3.83 13.62 -23.62
CA GLN A 110 4.00 12.18 -23.47
C GLN A 110 2.97 11.64 -22.48
N ASP A 111 2.21 10.64 -22.93
CA ASP A 111 1.28 9.90 -22.09
C ASP A 111 1.93 8.62 -21.58
N PHE A 112 1.70 8.29 -20.32
CA PHE A 112 2.00 6.98 -19.76
C PHE A 112 0.74 6.38 -19.14
N ILE A 113 0.65 5.04 -19.18
CA ILE A 113 -0.36 4.28 -18.44
C ILE A 113 0.36 3.59 -17.29
N PHE A 114 -0.12 3.80 -16.07
CA PHE A 114 0.45 3.20 -14.87
C PHE A 114 -0.62 2.44 -14.08
N ASP A 115 -0.16 1.46 -13.31
CA ASP A 115 -0.98 0.77 -12.34
C ASP A 115 -1.15 1.63 -11.07
N ASN A 116 -2.41 1.93 -10.76
CA ASN A 116 -2.81 2.60 -9.54
C ASN A 116 -3.63 1.62 -8.69
N HIS A 117 -3.15 1.28 -7.51
CA HIS A 117 -3.83 0.34 -6.64
C HIS A 117 -5.09 1.02 -6.07
N THR A 118 -6.19 0.28 -5.95
CA THR A 118 -7.48 0.82 -5.49
C THR A 118 -7.94 0.19 -4.17
N GLU A 119 -7.52 -1.03 -3.87
CA GLU A 119 -7.70 -1.69 -2.58
C GLU A 119 -6.46 -2.51 -2.23
N CYS A 120 -6.17 -2.64 -0.94
CA CYS A 120 -5.13 -3.53 -0.43
C CYS A 120 -5.71 -4.69 0.38
N GLU A 121 -4.92 -5.75 0.52
CA GLU A 121 -5.23 -6.88 1.40
C GLU A 121 -3.96 -7.54 1.95
N CYS A 122 -4.13 -8.32 3.01
CA CYS A 122 -3.06 -9.13 3.59
C CYS A 122 -2.86 -10.42 2.77
N ARG A 123 -1.65 -10.61 2.27
CA ARG A 123 -1.20 -11.80 1.54
C ARG A 123 -0.01 -12.44 2.24
N LEU A 124 0.27 -13.72 1.99
CA LEU A 124 1.44 -14.38 2.59
C LEU A 124 2.73 -13.73 2.09
N LYS A 125 3.76 -13.67 2.94
CA LYS A 125 5.07 -13.08 2.60
C LYS A 125 5.79 -13.78 1.45
N ASN A 126 5.48 -15.05 1.20
CA ASN A 126 6.04 -15.81 0.08
C ASN A 126 5.35 -15.50 -1.27
N GLU A 127 4.22 -14.79 -1.26
CA GLU A 127 3.59 -14.29 -2.47
C GLU A 127 4.33 -13.04 -2.96
N PRO A 128 4.70 -12.96 -4.26
CA PRO A 128 5.38 -11.79 -4.80
C PRO A 128 4.48 -10.56 -4.71
N ILE A 129 5.08 -9.42 -4.38
CA ILE A 129 4.37 -8.14 -4.34
C ILE A 129 4.00 -7.74 -5.77
N ARG A 130 2.72 -7.48 -5.99
CA ARG A 130 2.16 -6.95 -7.24
C ARG A 130 2.23 -5.44 -7.29
#